data_AF-A0A538QB04-F1
#
_entry.id   AF-A0A538QB04-F1
#
_cell.length_a   1.000
_cell.length_b   1.000
_cell.length_c   1.000
_cell.angle_alpha   90.00
_cell.angle_beta   90.00
_cell.angle_gamma   90.00
#
_symmetry.space_group_name_H-M   'P 1'
#
loop_
_entity.id
_entity.type
_entity.pdbx_description
1 polymer ?
#
loop_
_entity_poly.entity_id
_entity_poly.type
_entity_poly.pdbx_seq_one_letter_code
_entity_poly.pdbx_strand_id
1 'polypeptide(L)'
;MLDLEEVRHALTARRVLDYYQLPTRRSGRAELESSACPRRADHTRRAFTINLQTGQWMCWPCDIGGDPLRLVAEFEHLSDRDDFPTVLARAAEIAGVVASDVPEAERARRAEQWRRERLARAAAERAVRAELERTAVPRATRYWESLPRCHDRGIQYLAERGLAASVPLIRFDAGSPALPLFTRAGEIRNVVRRRLPELGEPKVTGLKGCPTAGTLLGAVTAIAADRPAVIVEGVADALTAAIAWPQAAVLGAHGACNLPAVVRVAAPIVVRQRTRLVLVPHNDRIGHGAAREAGQLAIEAGLSVRAGTLAIVRHGEKDLNDAWRRGWRPPA
;
A
#
# COMPACT_ATOMS: atom_id res chain seq x y z
N MET A 1 14.78 -36.61 0.52
CA MET A 1 14.70 -35.23 1.06
C MET A 1 13.90 -34.40 0.09
N LEU A 2 12.92 -33.62 0.56
CA LEU A 2 12.11 -32.76 -0.31
C LEU A 2 12.95 -31.57 -0.80
N ASP A 3 12.89 -31.29 -2.10
CA ASP A 3 13.57 -30.15 -2.71
C ASP A 3 12.64 -28.94 -2.73
N LEU A 4 13.08 -27.84 -2.11
CA LEU A 4 12.31 -26.60 -2.02
C LEU A 4 12.00 -25.99 -3.40
N GLU A 5 12.96 -25.97 -4.31
CA GLU A 5 12.76 -25.35 -5.62
C GLU A 5 11.81 -26.19 -6.47
N GLU A 6 11.85 -27.52 -6.35
CA GLU A 6 10.88 -28.43 -6.97
C GLU A 6 9.46 -28.16 -6.47
N VAL A 7 9.28 -28.09 -5.15
CA VAL A 7 7.97 -27.79 -4.54
C VAL A 7 7.49 -26.41 -4.98
N ARG A 8 8.34 -25.38 -4.98
CA ARG A 8 7.95 -24.02 -5.42
C ARG A 8 7.59 -23.96 -6.89
N HIS A 9 8.26 -24.74 -7.74
CA HIS A 9 7.95 -24.79 -9.16
C HIS A 9 6.60 -25.48 -9.42
N ALA A 10 6.32 -26.57 -8.71
CA ALA A 10 5.10 -27.37 -8.88
C ALA A 10 3.88 -26.81 -8.13
N LEU A 11 4.09 -26.07 -7.03
CA LEU A 11 3.02 -25.52 -6.21
C LEU A 11 2.43 -24.28 -6.85
N THR A 12 1.15 -24.37 -7.24
CA THR A 12 0.41 -23.22 -7.75
C THR A 12 -0.63 -22.76 -6.74
N ALA A 13 -0.91 -21.47 -6.72
CA ALA A 13 -2.02 -20.86 -6.01
C ALA A 13 -3.34 -21.64 -6.19
N ARG A 14 -3.61 -22.07 -7.43
CA ARG A 14 -4.82 -22.83 -7.77
C ARG A 14 -4.87 -24.18 -7.05
N ARG A 15 -3.77 -24.94 -7.06
CA ARG A 15 -3.68 -26.24 -6.36
C ARG A 15 -3.93 -26.10 -4.86
N VAL A 16 -3.36 -25.06 -4.23
CA VAL A 16 -3.58 -24.79 -2.81
C VAL A 16 -5.06 -24.51 -2.53
N LEU A 17 -5.69 -23.65 -3.33
CA LEU A 17 -7.10 -23.31 -3.15
C LEU A 17 -8.04 -24.51 -3.38
N ASP A 18 -7.77 -25.32 -4.39
CA ASP A 18 -8.55 -26.52 -4.69
C ASP A 18 -8.39 -27.56 -3.57
N TYR A 19 -7.17 -27.75 -3.04
CA TYR A 19 -6.90 -28.68 -1.94
C TYR A 19 -7.66 -28.32 -0.67
N TYR A 20 -7.62 -27.06 -0.24
CA TYR A 20 -8.39 -26.57 0.92
C TYR A 20 -9.85 -26.23 0.60
N GLN A 21 -10.29 -26.49 -0.63
CA GLN A 21 -11.66 -26.26 -1.09
C GLN A 21 -12.17 -24.83 -0.82
N LEU A 22 -11.29 -23.83 -0.92
CA LEU A 22 -11.67 -22.45 -0.64
C LEU A 22 -12.59 -21.94 -1.76
N PRO A 23 -13.85 -21.54 -1.46
CA PRO A 23 -14.79 -21.12 -2.48
C PRO A 23 -14.31 -19.82 -3.13
N THR A 24 -14.01 -19.85 -4.41
CA THR A 24 -13.51 -18.69 -5.15
C THR A 24 -14.39 -18.35 -6.34
N ARG A 25 -14.40 -17.08 -6.75
CA ARG A 25 -15.04 -16.62 -7.98
C ARG A 25 -14.03 -15.88 -8.82
N ARG A 26 -14.13 -16.00 -10.14
CA ARG A 26 -13.27 -15.25 -11.07
C ARG A 26 -13.60 -13.77 -11.01
N SER A 27 -12.54 -12.96 -10.97
CA SER A 27 -12.57 -11.50 -11.16
C SER A 27 -11.55 -11.18 -12.24
N GLY A 28 -12.01 -10.67 -13.39
CA GLY A 28 -11.13 -10.47 -14.54
C GLY A 28 -10.53 -11.75 -15.14
N ARG A 29 -9.40 -11.62 -15.84
CA ARG A 29 -8.79 -12.73 -16.61
C ARG A 29 -7.91 -13.65 -15.77
N ALA A 30 -7.25 -13.12 -14.75
CA ALA A 30 -6.22 -13.83 -13.99
C ALA A 30 -6.40 -13.73 -12.48
N GLU A 31 -7.49 -13.13 -11.98
CA GLU A 31 -7.71 -13.01 -10.54
C GLU A 31 -8.87 -13.89 -10.08
N LEU A 32 -8.73 -14.46 -8.89
CA LEU A 32 -9.84 -15.06 -8.16
C LEU A 32 -10.06 -14.27 -6.88
N GLU A 33 -11.32 -14.20 -6.46
CA GLU A 33 -11.71 -13.56 -5.22
C GLU A 33 -12.58 -14.47 -4.36
N SER A 34 -12.50 -14.31 -3.04
CA SER A 34 -13.32 -15.04 -2.08
C SER A 34 -13.78 -14.15 -0.93
N SER A 35 -14.97 -14.47 -0.40
CA SER A 35 -15.46 -13.98 0.89
C SER A 35 -14.90 -14.78 2.07
N ALA A 36 -14.12 -15.83 1.81
CA ALA A 36 -13.37 -16.59 2.79
C ALA A 36 -11.87 -16.39 2.57
N CYS A 37 -11.08 -16.61 3.62
CA CYS A 37 -9.62 -16.65 3.58
C CYS A 37 -9.14 -17.76 4.52
N PRO A 38 -7.84 -18.08 4.56
CA PRO A 38 -7.30 -19.12 5.45
C PRO A 38 -7.61 -18.93 6.94
N ARG A 39 -7.86 -17.69 7.38
CA ARG A 39 -8.14 -17.38 8.79
C ARG A 39 -9.61 -17.37 9.17
N ARG A 40 -10.51 -17.09 8.22
CA ARG A 40 -11.96 -17.00 8.47
C ARG A 40 -12.77 -17.05 7.19
N ALA A 41 -14.02 -17.48 7.29
CA ALA A 41 -14.90 -17.72 6.14
C ALA A 41 -15.96 -16.64 5.89
N ASP A 42 -15.97 -15.56 6.67
CA ASP A 42 -17.12 -14.67 6.85
C ASP A 42 -16.83 -13.20 6.47
N HIS A 43 -15.97 -12.95 5.48
CA HIS A 43 -15.81 -11.59 4.99
C HIS A 43 -17.10 -11.08 4.36
N THR A 44 -17.53 -9.89 4.80
CA THR A 44 -18.72 -9.19 4.28
C THR A 44 -18.63 -8.85 2.79
N ARG A 45 -17.43 -8.90 2.20
CA ARG A 45 -17.17 -8.72 0.77
C ARG A 45 -16.09 -9.70 0.29
N ARG A 46 -15.97 -9.88 -1.03
CA ARG A 46 -14.91 -10.69 -1.64
C ARG A 46 -13.56 -9.98 -1.55
N ALA A 47 -12.93 -10.08 -0.39
CA ALA A 47 -11.76 -9.30 -0.04
C ALA A 47 -10.47 -10.13 0.01
N PHE A 48 -10.59 -11.45 -0.08
CA PHE A 48 -9.46 -12.29 -0.43
C PHE A 48 -9.30 -12.27 -1.95
N THR A 49 -8.11 -11.95 -2.43
CA THR A 49 -7.78 -11.83 -3.86
C THR A 49 -6.52 -12.64 -4.14
N ILE A 50 -6.47 -13.33 -5.27
CA ILE A 50 -5.30 -14.09 -5.71
C ILE A 50 -5.08 -13.90 -7.21
N ASN A 51 -3.85 -13.61 -7.60
CA ASN A 51 -3.45 -13.50 -8.99
C ASN A 51 -2.86 -14.85 -9.45
N LEU A 52 -3.53 -15.50 -10.38
CA LEU A 52 -3.14 -16.81 -10.90
C LEU A 52 -1.88 -16.79 -11.77
N GLN A 53 -1.49 -15.63 -12.31
CA GLN A 53 -0.27 -15.51 -13.10
C GLN A 53 0.96 -15.40 -12.20
N THR A 54 0.88 -14.62 -11.12
CA THR A 54 2.01 -14.40 -10.20
C THR A 54 1.99 -15.35 -9.00
N GLY A 55 0.86 -16.00 -8.73
CA GLY A 55 0.61 -16.80 -7.53
C GLY A 55 0.46 -15.96 -6.25
N GLN A 56 0.57 -14.63 -6.35
CA GLN A 56 0.49 -13.73 -5.20
C GLN A 56 -0.96 -13.58 -4.74
N TRP A 57 -1.18 -13.54 -3.44
CA TRP A 57 -2.50 -13.38 -2.84
C TRP A 57 -2.48 -12.36 -1.72
N MET A 58 -3.65 -11.78 -1.44
CA MET A 58 -3.87 -10.82 -0.37
C MET A 58 -5.29 -10.92 0.15
N CYS A 59 -5.43 -10.99 1.47
CA CYS A 59 -6.69 -10.81 2.19
C CYS A 59 -6.71 -9.41 2.80
N TRP A 60 -7.37 -8.46 2.14
CA TRP A 60 -7.41 -7.06 2.58
C TRP A 60 -7.92 -6.84 4.01
N PRO A 61 -8.93 -7.58 4.52
CA PRO A 61 -9.42 -7.37 5.88
C PRO A 61 -8.57 -8.05 6.97
N CYS A 62 -7.86 -9.11 6.62
CA CYS A 62 -6.98 -9.83 7.56
C CYS A 62 -5.53 -9.36 7.49
N ASP A 63 -5.18 -8.54 6.50
CA ASP A 63 -3.84 -8.02 6.25
C ASP A 63 -2.78 -9.13 6.17
N ILE A 64 -3.12 -10.19 5.45
CA ILE A 64 -2.24 -11.33 5.19
C ILE A 64 -2.15 -11.55 3.69
N GLY A 65 -0.98 -11.91 3.23
CA GLY A 65 -0.71 -12.16 1.82
C GLY A 65 0.67 -12.76 1.62
N GLY A 66 0.95 -13.18 0.40
CA GLY A 66 2.25 -13.73 0.03
C GLY A 66 2.19 -14.64 -1.18
N ASP A 67 3.13 -15.58 -1.22
CA ASP A 67 3.22 -16.61 -2.25
C ASP A 67 2.40 -17.86 -1.88
N PRO A 68 2.32 -18.89 -2.76
CA PRO A 68 1.59 -20.11 -2.46
C PRO A 68 2.11 -20.89 -1.23
N LEU A 69 3.40 -20.80 -0.87
CA LEU A 69 3.91 -21.43 0.36
C LEU A 69 3.37 -20.72 1.60
N ARG A 70 3.37 -19.38 1.60
CA ARG A 70 2.74 -18.59 2.66
C ARG A 70 1.25 -18.91 2.77
N LEU A 71 0.57 -19.15 1.64
CA LEU A 71 -0.84 -19.54 1.64
C LEU A 71 -1.06 -20.87 2.39
N VAL A 72 -0.22 -21.89 2.12
CA VAL A 72 -0.25 -23.17 2.84
C VAL A 72 0.00 -22.95 4.34
N ALA A 73 1.03 -22.18 4.70
CA ALA A 73 1.31 -21.88 6.11
C ALA A 73 0.11 -21.24 6.84
N GLU A 74 -0.60 -20.32 6.18
CA GLU A 74 -1.78 -19.67 6.77
C GLU A 74 -2.97 -20.61 6.91
N PHE A 75 -3.17 -21.57 6.01
CA PHE A 75 -4.21 -22.61 6.14
C PHE A 75 -3.87 -23.63 7.24
N GLU A 76 -2.59 -23.97 7.40
CA GLU A 76 -2.14 -24.89 8.45
C GLU A 76 -1.95 -24.20 9.81
N HIS A 77 -2.13 -22.88 9.88
CA HIS A 77 -1.88 -22.06 11.08
C HIS A 77 -0.43 -22.18 11.60
N LEU A 78 0.53 -22.23 10.68
CA LEU A 78 1.95 -22.40 10.95
C LEU A 78 2.75 -21.12 10.69
N SER A 79 3.89 -21.00 11.37
CA SER A 79 4.92 -20.02 11.05
C SER A 79 5.74 -20.52 9.87
N ASP A 80 5.76 -19.80 8.75
CA ASP A 80 6.65 -20.11 7.62
C ASP A 80 8.14 -19.95 7.94
N ARG A 81 8.47 -19.38 9.10
CA ARG A 81 9.83 -19.27 9.62
C ARG A 81 10.18 -20.42 10.56
N ASP A 82 9.32 -20.68 11.54
CA ASP A 82 9.64 -21.59 12.64
C ASP A 82 9.22 -23.04 12.31
N ASP A 83 8.15 -23.19 11.51
CA ASP A 83 7.56 -24.48 11.12
C ASP A 83 7.80 -24.80 9.63
N PHE A 84 8.82 -24.17 9.03
CA PHE A 84 9.09 -24.28 7.60
C PHE A 84 9.17 -25.73 7.06
N PRO A 85 9.81 -26.70 7.74
CA PRO A 85 9.84 -28.08 7.26
C PRO A 85 8.44 -28.69 7.13
N THR A 86 7.54 -28.38 8.07
CA THR A 86 6.15 -28.84 8.06
C THR A 86 5.36 -28.19 6.93
N VAL A 87 5.51 -26.88 6.74
CA VAL A 87 4.91 -26.14 5.62
C VAL A 87 5.38 -26.71 4.29
N LEU A 88 6.67 -27.01 4.15
CA LEU A 88 7.25 -27.58 2.93
C LEU A 88 6.71 -28.98 2.64
N ALA A 89 6.57 -29.83 3.66
CA ALA A 89 5.99 -31.16 3.52
C ALA A 89 4.54 -31.10 3.04
N ARG A 90 3.72 -30.22 3.64
CA ARG A 90 2.33 -30.03 3.22
C ARG A 90 2.23 -29.46 1.80
N ALA A 91 3.08 -28.50 1.48
CA ALA A 91 3.17 -27.94 0.14
C ALA A 91 3.57 -28.99 -0.91
N ALA A 92 4.49 -29.90 -0.58
CA ALA A 92 4.88 -30.99 -1.46
C ALA A 92 3.72 -31.95 -1.74
N GLU A 93 2.95 -32.32 -0.70
CA GLU A 93 1.73 -33.12 -0.83
C GLU A 93 0.72 -32.45 -1.79
N ILE A 94 0.42 -31.16 -1.57
CA ILE A 94 -0.50 -30.39 -2.43
C ILE A 94 0.02 -30.30 -3.87
N ALA A 95 1.33 -30.17 -4.05
CA ALA A 95 1.96 -30.08 -5.35
C ALA A 95 2.11 -31.45 -6.06
N GLY A 96 1.87 -32.56 -5.36
CA GLY A 96 2.13 -33.91 -5.84
C GLY A 96 3.62 -34.22 -6.00
N VAL A 97 4.48 -33.53 -5.25
CA VAL A 97 5.93 -33.74 -5.25
C VAL A 97 6.26 -34.83 -4.24
N VAL A 98 6.72 -35.96 -4.74
CA VAL A 98 7.22 -37.08 -3.93
C VAL A 98 8.73 -37.01 -3.82
N ALA A 99 9.29 -37.54 -2.72
CA ALA A 99 10.73 -37.71 -2.61
C ALA A 99 11.20 -38.63 -3.75
N SER A 100 11.98 -38.08 -4.67
CA SER A 100 12.42 -38.78 -5.87
C SER A 100 13.77 -39.47 -5.66
N ASP A 101 13.92 -40.68 -6.22
CA ASP A 101 15.18 -41.44 -6.28
C ASP A 101 16.13 -40.93 -7.39
N VAL A 102 15.80 -39.80 -8.03
CA VAL A 102 16.66 -39.18 -9.05
C VAL A 102 18.04 -38.85 -8.44
N PRO A 103 19.13 -39.16 -9.16
CA PRO A 103 20.49 -38.86 -8.71
C PRO A 103 20.64 -37.41 -8.24
N GLU A 104 21.36 -37.20 -7.15
CA GLU A 104 21.52 -35.88 -6.53
C GLU A 104 22.06 -34.83 -7.51
N ALA A 105 22.97 -35.23 -8.41
CA ALA A 105 23.51 -34.35 -9.44
C ALA A 105 22.44 -33.83 -10.42
N GLU A 106 21.46 -34.66 -10.78
CA GLU A 106 20.37 -34.28 -11.67
C GLU A 106 19.35 -33.39 -10.94
N ARG A 107 19.05 -33.69 -9.66
CA ARG A 107 18.21 -32.83 -8.82
C ARG A 107 18.82 -31.43 -8.66
N ALA A 108 20.11 -31.36 -8.34
CA ALA A 108 20.83 -30.09 -8.21
C ALA A 108 20.80 -29.26 -9.51
N ARG A 109 20.94 -29.90 -10.67
CA ARG A 109 20.82 -29.24 -11.99
C ARG A 109 19.44 -28.62 -12.22
N ARG A 110 18.36 -29.36 -11.91
CA ARG A 110 16.98 -28.87 -12.05
C ARG A 110 16.68 -27.72 -11.09
N ALA A 111 17.06 -27.86 -9.82
CA ALA A 111 16.88 -26.82 -8.82
C ALA A 111 17.59 -25.51 -9.24
N GLU A 112 18.80 -25.60 -9.76
CA GLU A 112 19.54 -24.44 -10.27
C GLU A 112 18.86 -23.84 -11.51
N GLN A 113 18.34 -24.66 -12.44
CA GLN A 113 17.58 -24.18 -13.58
C GLN A 113 16.34 -23.38 -13.14
N TRP A 114 15.51 -23.94 -12.26
CA TRP A 114 14.30 -23.25 -11.77
C TRP A 114 14.62 -21.99 -11.00
N ARG A 115 15.70 -22.00 -10.20
CA ARG A 115 16.19 -20.81 -9.52
C ARG A 115 16.57 -19.72 -10.53
N ARG A 116 17.30 -20.07 -11.61
CA ARG A 116 17.64 -19.13 -12.70
C ARG A 116 16.40 -18.58 -13.38
N GLU A 117 15.42 -19.41 -13.71
CA GLU A 117 14.15 -18.98 -14.32
C GLU A 117 13.36 -18.04 -13.40
N ARG A 118 13.34 -18.28 -12.09
CA ARG A 118 12.71 -17.40 -11.09
C ARG A 118 13.41 -16.05 -11.01
N LEU A 119 14.74 -16.06 -10.93
CA LEU A 119 15.55 -14.83 -10.90
C LEU A 119 15.39 -14.03 -12.20
N ALA A 120 15.38 -14.70 -13.35
CA ALA A 120 15.14 -14.07 -14.65
C ALA A 120 13.75 -13.46 -14.75
N ARG A 121 12.69 -14.15 -14.31
CA ARG A 121 11.32 -13.60 -14.23
C ARG A 121 11.25 -12.38 -13.32
N ALA A 122 11.82 -12.46 -12.12
CA ALA A 122 11.86 -11.33 -11.20
C ALA A 122 12.66 -10.14 -11.76
N ALA A 123 13.75 -10.40 -12.49
CA ALA A 123 14.53 -9.36 -13.17
C ALA A 123 13.73 -8.72 -14.31
N ALA A 124 13.02 -9.51 -15.12
CA ALA A 124 12.15 -9.02 -16.18
C ALA A 124 11.00 -8.16 -15.63
N GLU A 125 10.35 -8.58 -14.55
CA GLU A 125 9.30 -7.80 -13.87
C GLU A 125 9.85 -6.48 -13.31
N ARG A 126 11.05 -6.48 -12.72
CA ARG A 126 11.72 -5.27 -12.28
C ARG A 126 12.06 -4.35 -13.45
N ALA A 127 12.52 -4.89 -14.57
CA ALA A 127 12.80 -4.11 -15.77
C ALA A 127 11.54 -3.45 -16.33
N VAL A 128 10.42 -4.18 -16.41
CA VAL A 128 9.11 -3.63 -16.80
C VAL A 128 8.65 -2.55 -15.82
N ARG A 129 8.81 -2.76 -14.51
CA ARG A 129 8.49 -1.76 -13.47
C ARG A 129 9.30 -0.48 -13.67
N ALA A 130 10.61 -0.61 -13.87
CA ALA A 130 11.53 0.50 -14.08
C ALA A 130 11.19 1.28 -15.35
N GLU A 131 10.80 0.58 -16.42
CA GLU A 131 10.36 1.21 -17.67
C GLU A 131 9.06 2.00 -17.50
N LEU A 132 8.08 1.43 -16.79
CA LEU A 132 6.86 2.13 -16.42
C LEU A 132 7.16 3.37 -15.56
N GLU A 133 8.08 3.25 -14.60
CA GLU A 133 8.53 4.38 -13.78
C GLU A 133 9.19 5.49 -14.61
N ARG A 134 10.06 5.11 -15.55
CA ARG A 134 10.77 6.04 -16.46
C ARG A 134 9.80 6.89 -17.28
N THR A 135 8.71 6.30 -17.75
CA THR A 135 7.70 6.98 -18.58
C THR A 135 6.59 7.61 -17.76
N ALA A 136 6.42 7.21 -16.50
CA ALA A 136 5.35 7.69 -15.62
C ALA A 136 5.50 9.17 -15.26
N VAL A 137 6.70 9.63 -14.89
CA VAL A 137 6.93 11.02 -14.44
C VAL A 137 6.56 12.03 -15.52
N PRO A 138 7.11 11.98 -16.76
CA PRO A 138 6.75 12.96 -17.80
C PRO A 138 5.27 12.92 -18.18
N ARG A 139 4.63 11.74 -18.12
CA ARG A 139 3.20 11.59 -18.41
C ARG A 139 2.33 12.18 -17.30
N ALA A 140 2.67 11.91 -16.05
CA ALA A 140 1.93 12.40 -14.89
C ALA A 140 2.05 13.91 -14.76
N THR A 141 3.24 14.48 -14.98
CA THR A 141 3.45 15.93 -15.01
C THR A 141 2.59 16.60 -16.08
N ARG A 142 2.66 16.14 -17.34
CA ARG A 142 1.82 16.71 -18.43
C ARG A 142 0.33 16.60 -18.15
N TYR A 143 -0.11 15.45 -17.63
CA TYR A 143 -1.51 15.26 -17.27
C TYR A 143 -1.92 16.22 -16.16
N TRP A 144 -1.14 16.31 -15.07
CA TRP A 144 -1.38 17.27 -13.99
C TRP A 144 -1.52 18.69 -14.54
N GLU A 145 -0.57 19.12 -15.37
CA GLU A 145 -0.53 20.46 -15.95
C GLU A 145 -1.73 20.78 -16.85
N SER A 146 -2.30 19.77 -17.50
CA SER A 146 -3.49 19.91 -18.35
C SER A 146 -4.81 20.07 -17.58
N LEU A 147 -4.85 19.67 -16.30
CA LEU A 147 -6.11 19.69 -15.55
C LEU A 147 -6.53 21.13 -15.16
N PRO A 148 -7.83 21.46 -15.26
CA PRO A 148 -8.36 22.75 -14.85
C PRO A 148 -8.21 22.97 -13.34
N ARG A 149 -8.03 24.24 -12.96
CA ARG A 149 -7.93 24.68 -11.55
C ARG A 149 -9.28 24.94 -10.89
N CYS A 150 -10.34 25.09 -11.69
CA CYS A 150 -11.68 25.38 -11.21
C CYS A 150 -12.68 24.43 -11.87
N HIS A 151 -13.65 23.95 -11.09
CA HIS A 151 -14.78 23.16 -11.57
C HIS A 151 -15.90 23.21 -10.54
N ASP A 152 -17.06 23.77 -10.89
CA ASP A 152 -18.15 24.07 -9.94
C ASP A 152 -18.57 22.86 -9.10
N ARG A 153 -18.88 21.74 -9.76
CA ARG A 153 -19.24 20.48 -9.08
C ARG A 153 -18.17 19.99 -8.11
N GLY A 154 -16.90 20.09 -8.47
CA GLY A 154 -15.79 19.65 -7.63
C GLY A 154 -15.58 20.57 -6.43
N ILE A 155 -15.75 21.88 -6.62
CA ILE A 155 -15.69 22.88 -5.56
C ILE A 155 -16.84 22.66 -4.57
N GLN A 156 -18.07 22.45 -5.06
CA GLN A 156 -19.21 22.12 -4.21
C GLN A 156 -18.96 20.85 -3.40
N TYR A 157 -18.49 19.79 -4.03
CA TYR A 157 -18.12 18.53 -3.36
C TYR A 157 -17.10 18.74 -2.22
N LEU A 158 -16.11 19.61 -2.42
CA LEU A 158 -15.13 19.95 -1.38
C LEU A 158 -15.75 20.82 -0.28
N ALA A 159 -16.61 21.76 -0.63
CA ALA A 159 -17.30 22.62 0.33
C ALA A 159 -18.17 21.81 1.31
N GLU A 160 -18.94 20.84 0.81
CA GLU A 160 -19.75 19.91 1.63
C GLU A 160 -18.91 19.07 2.60
N ARG A 161 -17.60 18.97 2.35
CA ARG A 161 -16.62 18.27 3.18
C ARG A 161 -15.76 19.19 4.05
N GLY A 162 -16.06 20.49 4.08
CA GLY A 162 -15.27 21.48 4.82
C GLY A 162 -13.87 21.71 4.24
N LEU A 163 -13.68 21.42 2.94
CA LEU A 163 -12.42 21.48 2.21
C LEU A 163 -12.36 22.61 1.17
N ALA A 164 -13.29 23.57 1.20
CA ALA A 164 -13.29 24.67 0.22
C ALA A 164 -11.95 25.44 0.19
N ALA A 165 -11.29 25.60 1.33
CA ALA A 165 -9.99 26.27 1.43
C ALA A 165 -8.83 25.50 0.76
N SER A 166 -9.00 24.21 0.41
CA SER A 166 -7.96 23.44 -0.27
C SER A 166 -7.98 23.59 -1.80
N VAL A 167 -8.96 24.30 -2.37
CA VAL A 167 -9.10 24.48 -3.83
C VAL A 167 -7.80 24.97 -4.51
N PRO A 168 -7.02 25.91 -3.95
CA PRO A 168 -5.76 26.35 -4.56
C PRO A 168 -4.69 25.24 -4.68
N LEU A 169 -4.81 24.15 -3.91
CA LEU A 169 -3.82 23.07 -3.81
C LEU A 169 -4.08 21.92 -4.79
N ILE A 170 -5.20 21.95 -5.50
CA ILE A 170 -5.67 20.83 -6.32
C ILE A 170 -5.98 21.25 -7.75
N ARG A 171 -6.32 20.26 -8.57
CA ARG A 171 -6.94 20.44 -9.89
C ARG A 171 -8.14 19.51 -10.02
N PHE A 172 -8.90 19.62 -11.11
CA PHE A 172 -10.12 18.84 -11.31
C PHE A 172 -10.08 18.00 -12.58
N ASP A 173 -10.39 16.72 -12.47
CA ASP A 173 -10.63 15.82 -13.62
C ASP A 173 -12.12 15.50 -13.71
N ALA A 174 -12.83 16.08 -14.67
CA ALA A 174 -14.28 15.95 -14.81
C ALA A 174 -15.03 16.18 -13.46
N GLY A 175 -14.61 17.19 -12.71
CA GLY A 175 -15.15 17.54 -11.38
C GLY A 175 -14.57 16.76 -10.21
N SER A 176 -13.85 15.65 -10.44
CA SER A 176 -13.17 14.91 -9.37
C SER A 176 -11.91 15.66 -8.92
N PRO A 177 -11.74 15.98 -7.62
CA PRO A 177 -10.51 16.56 -7.10
C PRO A 177 -9.30 15.66 -7.36
N ALA A 178 -8.25 16.24 -7.91
CA ALA A 178 -7.01 15.56 -8.27
C ALA A 178 -5.82 16.17 -7.51
N LEU A 179 -4.91 15.31 -7.07
CA LEU A 179 -3.67 15.68 -6.40
C LEU A 179 -2.47 15.04 -7.09
N PRO A 180 -1.32 15.71 -7.12
CA PRO A 180 -0.07 15.08 -7.52
C PRO A 180 0.39 14.10 -6.43
N LEU A 181 1.01 13.01 -6.87
CA LEU A 181 1.78 12.09 -6.05
C LEU A 181 3.25 12.25 -6.41
N PHE A 182 4.09 12.49 -5.40
CA PHE A 182 5.49 12.84 -5.60
C PHE A 182 6.45 11.67 -5.39
N THR A 183 7.56 11.69 -6.12
CA THR A 183 8.77 10.91 -5.84
C THR A 183 9.49 11.46 -4.62
N ARG A 184 10.52 10.74 -4.15
CA ARG A 184 11.43 11.25 -3.12
C ARG A 184 12.23 12.48 -3.58
N ALA A 185 12.41 12.65 -4.88
CA ALA A 185 13.10 13.79 -5.47
C ALA A 185 12.18 15.01 -5.66
N GLY A 186 10.87 14.87 -5.40
CA GLY A 186 9.89 15.95 -5.57
C GLY A 186 9.27 16.05 -6.96
N GLU A 187 9.44 15.03 -7.80
CA GLU A 187 8.83 14.99 -9.13
C GLU A 187 7.43 14.37 -9.07
N ILE A 188 6.52 14.80 -9.93
CA ILE A 188 5.18 14.21 -10.02
C ILE A 188 5.29 12.86 -10.73
N ARG A 189 5.08 11.75 -10.01
CA ARG A 189 5.10 10.38 -10.57
C ARG A 189 3.73 9.83 -10.91
N ASN A 190 2.68 10.41 -10.33
CA ASN A 190 1.29 10.03 -10.59
C ASN A 190 0.37 11.21 -10.28
N VAL A 191 -0.87 11.13 -10.75
CA VAL A 191 -1.95 12.01 -10.37
C VAL A 191 -3.09 11.15 -9.85
N VAL A 192 -3.50 11.43 -8.62
CA VAL A 192 -4.50 10.68 -7.89
C VAL A 192 -5.77 11.50 -7.81
N ARG A 193 -6.89 10.89 -8.22
CA ARG A 193 -8.21 11.50 -8.25
C ARG A 193 -9.09 10.90 -7.16
N ARG A 194 -9.72 11.77 -6.39
CA ARG A 194 -10.87 11.42 -5.56
C ARG A 194 -12.11 11.47 -6.43
N ARG A 195 -12.66 10.31 -6.80
CA ARG A 195 -13.88 10.23 -7.60
C ARG A 195 -15.06 10.79 -6.81
N LEU A 196 -15.95 11.48 -7.52
CA LEU A 196 -17.22 11.91 -6.97
C LEU A 196 -18.10 10.70 -6.62
N PRO A 197 -18.95 10.77 -5.58
CA PRO A 197 -19.70 9.62 -5.05
C PRO A 197 -20.51 8.82 -6.10
N GLU A 198 -21.15 9.52 -7.02
CA GLU A 198 -21.97 8.99 -8.11
C GLU A 198 -21.19 8.14 -9.12
N LEU A 199 -19.86 8.28 -9.17
CA LEU A 199 -19.01 7.46 -10.03
C LEU A 199 -18.72 6.08 -9.41
N GLY A 200 -19.10 5.85 -8.14
CA GLY A 200 -18.94 4.59 -7.44
C GLY A 200 -17.48 4.23 -7.12
N GLU A 201 -17.26 2.95 -6.83
CA GLU A 201 -15.93 2.42 -6.49
C GLU A 201 -15.04 2.20 -7.74
N PRO A 202 -13.71 2.25 -7.59
CA PRO A 202 -12.97 2.63 -6.38
C PRO A 202 -13.04 4.15 -6.12
N LYS A 203 -13.19 4.57 -4.87
CA LYS A 203 -13.24 6.01 -4.48
C LYS A 203 -12.03 6.83 -4.93
N VAL A 204 -10.86 6.20 -5.03
CA VAL A 204 -9.60 6.87 -5.36
C VAL A 204 -8.93 6.13 -6.50
N THR A 205 -8.48 6.87 -7.52
CA THR A 205 -7.82 6.28 -8.71
C THR A 205 -6.56 7.05 -9.09
N GLY A 206 -5.49 6.34 -9.44
CA GLY A 206 -4.30 6.91 -10.08
C GLY A 206 -4.36 6.80 -11.60
N LEU A 207 -3.39 7.40 -12.29
CA LEU A 207 -3.18 7.17 -13.73
C LEU A 207 -2.77 5.72 -14.00
N LYS A 208 -3.42 5.08 -14.97
CA LYS A 208 -3.14 3.68 -15.33
C LYS A 208 -1.68 3.51 -15.75
N GLY A 209 -0.96 2.59 -15.11
CA GLY A 209 0.45 2.34 -15.37
C GLY A 209 1.41 3.33 -14.70
N CYS A 210 0.92 4.35 -13.98
CA CYS A 210 1.77 5.13 -13.09
C CYS A 210 1.84 4.43 -11.72
N PRO A 211 3.02 4.37 -11.09
CA PRO A 211 3.16 3.81 -9.75
C PRO A 211 2.43 4.63 -8.68
N THR A 212 2.08 3.99 -7.57
CA THR A 212 1.29 4.59 -6.47
C THR A 212 2.06 4.78 -5.16
N ALA A 213 3.30 4.30 -5.07
CA ALA A 213 4.17 4.56 -3.93
C ALA A 213 4.66 6.02 -3.97
N GLY A 214 4.55 6.79 -2.89
CA GLY A 214 4.97 8.19 -2.87
C GLY A 214 4.18 8.99 -1.84
N THR A 215 4.25 10.32 -1.94
CA THR A 215 3.54 11.23 -1.05
C THR A 215 2.55 12.10 -1.83
N LEU A 216 1.31 12.17 -1.36
CA LEU A 216 0.27 13.03 -1.89
C LEU A 216 0.48 14.46 -1.38
N LEU A 217 0.06 15.44 -2.20
CA LEU A 217 0.04 16.88 -1.90
C LEU A 217 1.41 17.55 -1.78
N GLY A 218 2.32 16.98 -1.00
CA GLY A 218 3.68 17.47 -0.81
C GLY A 218 4.73 16.38 -1.04
N ALA A 219 5.96 16.82 -1.30
CA ALA A 219 7.13 15.95 -1.40
C ALA A 219 7.94 15.99 -0.10
N VAL A 220 8.68 14.92 0.18
CA VAL A 220 9.59 14.88 1.34
C VAL A 220 10.71 15.94 1.29
N THR A 221 10.99 16.49 0.09
CA THR A 221 11.90 17.62 -0.11
C THR A 221 11.36 18.95 0.46
N ALA A 222 10.06 19.03 0.76
CA ALA A 222 9.46 20.20 1.39
C ALA A 222 9.69 20.27 2.91
N ILE A 223 10.24 19.21 3.53
CA ILE A 223 10.58 19.20 4.96
C ILE A 223 11.75 20.14 5.20
N ALA A 224 11.56 21.12 6.09
CA ALA A 224 12.55 22.11 6.45
C ALA A 224 12.57 22.35 7.97
N ALA A 225 13.64 22.98 8.48
CA ALA A 225 13.87 23.14 9.91
C ALA A 225 12.83 23.99 10.64
N ASP A 226 12.22 24.95 9.95
CA ASP A 226 11.27 25.93 10.49
C ASP A 226 9.82 25.44 10.51
N ARG A 227 9.54 24.24 9.99
CA ARG A 227 8.19 23.75 9.80
C ARG A 227 8.02 22.29 10.19
N PRO A 228 6.94 21.92 10.90
CA PRO A 228 6.66 20.51 11.17
C PRO A 228 6.39 19.74 9.88
N ALA A 229 6.74 18.46 9.86
CA ALA A 229 6.23 17.52 8.86
C ALA A 229 4.94 16.88 9.41
N VAL A 230 3.87 16.89 8.62
CA VAL A 230 2.59 16.27 8.99
C VAL A 230 2.31 15.13 8.01
N ILE A 231 2.13 13.92 8.53
CA ILE A 231 1.87 12.73 7.70
C ILE A 231 0.50 12.18 8.06
N VAL A 232 -0.33 11.99 7.03
CA VAL A 232 -1.73 11.57 7.14
C VAL A 232 -2.07 10.49 6.11
N GLU A 233 -3.25 9.88 6.20
CA GLU A 233 -3.68 8.79 5.30
C GLU A 233 -4.77 9.22 4.32
N GLY A 234 -4.51 9.10 3.02
CA GLY A 234 -5.50 9.32 1.97
C GLY A 234 -5.68 10.79 1.54
N VAL A 235 -6.53 10.96 0.52
CA VAL A 235 -6.69 12.24 -0.19
C VAL A 235 -7.39 13.30 0.66
N ALA A 236 -8.52 12.96 1.28
CA ALA A 236 -9.30 13.93 2.05
C ALA A 236 -8.51 14.44 3.26
N ASP A 237 -7.81 13.55 3.96
CA ASP A 237 -7.01 13.90 5.12
C ASP A 237 -5.77 14.72 4.73
N ALA A 238 -5.15 14.45 3.58
CA ALA A 238 -4.07 15.29 3.07
C ALA A 238 -4.53 16.74 2.85
N LEU A 239 -5.71 16.93 2.26
CA LEU A 239 -6.30 18.26 2.08
C LEU A 239 -6.69 18.89 3.42
N THR A 240 -7.29 18.13 4.33
CA THR A 240 -7.61 18.62 5.69
C THR A 240 -6.35 19.04 6.43
N ALA A 241 -5.27 18.25 6.37
CA ALA A 241 -4.01 18.57 7.02
C ALA A 241 -3.37 19.84 6.44
N ALA A 242 -3.50 20.07 5.13
CA ALA A 242 -3.03 21.30 4.50
C ALA A 242 -3.74 22.55 5.03
N ILE A 243 -5.03 22.43 5.36
CA ILE A 243 -5.82 23.51 5.94
C ILE A 243 -5.51 23.66 7.43
N ALA A 244 -5.40 22.54 8.16
CA ALA A 244 -5.19 22.51 9.60
C ALA A 244 -3.77 22.95 10.02
N TRP A 245 -2.77 22.66 9.19
CA TRP A 245 -1.38 23.04 9.40
C TRP A 245 -0.80 23.75 8.16
N PRO A 246 -1.22 25.00 7.89
CA PRO A 246 -0.86 25.70 6.65
C PRO A 246 0.64 25.96 6.48
N GLN A 247 1.40 25.93 7.57
CA GLN A 247 2.86 26.09 7.57
C GLN A 247 3.62 24.76 7.48
N ALA A 248 2.94 23.61 7.61
CA ALA A 248 3.60 22.31 7.65
C ALA A 248 3.98 21.79 6.25
N ALA A 249 5.00 20.93 6.22
CA ALA A 249 5.21 20.02 5.10
C ALA A 249 4.22 18.84 5.22
N VAL A 250 3.09 18.92 4.50
CA VAL A 250 2.06 17.87 4.51
C VAL A 250 2.37 16.77 3.51
N LEU A 251 2.40 15.52 3.98
CA LEU A 251 2.69 14.33 3.19
C LEU A 251 1.55 13.32 3.37
N GLY A 252 0.70 13.16 2.36
CA GLY A 252 -0.37 12.16 2.41
C GLY A 252 0.11 10.78 1.94
N ALA A 253 -0.15 9.73 2.71
CA ALA A 253 0.03 8.35 2.28
C ALA A 253 -1.09 7.93 1.31
N HIS A 254 -0.73 7.42 0.12
CA HIS A 254 -1.72 7.00 -0.87
C HIS A 254 -2.30 5.61 -0.55
N GLY A 255 -3.43 5.58 0.16
CA GLY A 255 -4.15 4.36 0.54
C GLY A 255 -3.82 3.88 1.94
N ALA A 256 -4.65 2.97 2.45
CA ALA A 256 -4.50 2.38 3.78
C ALA A 256 -3.16 1.64 3.89
N CYS A 257 -2.56 1.65 5.08
CA CYS A 257 -1.29 0.99 5.41
C CYS A 257 -0.03 1.59 4.77
N ASN A 258 -0.10 2.68 4.00
CA ASN A 258 1.09 3.31 3.41
C ASN A 258 1.78 4.32 4.34
N LEU A 259 1.21 4.58 5.51
CA LEU A 259 1.79 5.48 6.51
C LEU A 259 3.24 5.10 6.89
N PRO A 260 3.58 3.83 7.22
CA PRO A 260 4.95 3.43 7.54
C PRO A 260 5.94 3.67 6.40
N ALA A 261 5.52 3.46 5.15
CA ALA A 261 6.36 3.67 3.98
C ALA A 261 6.73 5.14 3.81
N VAL A 262 5.80 6.06 4.08
CA VAL A 262 6.09 7.51 4.06
C VAL A 262 7.01 7.89 5.22
N VAL A 263 6.74 7.41 6.44
CA VAL A 263 7.58 7.70 7.62
C VAL A 263 9.01 7.24 7.44
N ARG A 264 9.22 6.04 6.88
CA ARG A 264 10.56 5.48 6.60
C ARG A 264 11.44 6.43 5.77
N VAL A 265 10.82 7.26 4.93
CA VAL A 265 11.52 8.25 4.11
C VAL A 265 11.62 9.60 4.81
N ALA A 266 10.52 10.04 5.43
CA ALA A 266 10.42 11.37 6.02
C ALA A 266 11.19 11.52 7.33
N ALA A 267 11.16 10.52 8.22
CA ALA A 267 11.71 10.65 9.57
C ALA A 267 13.23 10.97 9.61
N PRO A 268 14.10 10.31 8.81
CA PRO A 268 15.51 10.69 8.74
C PRO A 268 15.74 12.13 8.25
N ILE A 269 14.85 12.66 7.42
CA ILE A 269 14.90 14.04 6.94
C ILE A 269 14.47 15.00 8.06
N VAL A 270 13.38 14.68 8.76
CA VAL A 270 12.90 15.45 9.94
C VAL A 270 14.02 15.59 10.97
N VAL A 271 14.70 14.50 11.32
CA VAL A 271 15.82 14.50 12.27
C VAL A 271 16.96 15.40 11.80
N ARG A 272 17.35 15.28 10.54
CA ARG A 272 18.42 16.11 9.94
C ARG A 272 18.07 17.59 9.94
N GLN A 273 16.81 17.91 9.66
CA GLN A 273 16.28 19.27 9.67
C GLN A 273 15.98 19.77 11.09
N ARG A 274 16.10 18.93 12.13
CA ARG A 274 15.80 19.27 13.53
C ARG A 274 14.39 19.85 13.72
N THR A 275 13.42 19.35 12.97
CA THR A 275 12.01 19.70 13.11
C THR A 275 11.23 18.57 13.79
N ARG A 276 9.92 18.75 13.98
CA ARG A 276 9.01 17.73 14.55
C ARG A 276 8.23 17.00 13.47
N LEU A 277 7.91 15.74 13.75
CA LEU A 277 7.01 14.91 12.97
C LEU A 277 5.66 14.80 13.68
N VAL A 278 4.57 15.03 12.94
CA VAL A 278 3.19 14.83 13.41
C VAL A 278 2.56 13.72 12.58
N LEU A 279 2.21 12.61 13.23
CA LEU A 279 1.49 11.49 12.62
C LEU A 279 -0.01 11.60 12.93
N VAL A 280 -0.84 11.56 11.89
CA VAL A 280 -2.30 11.59 12.01
C VAL A 280 -2.88 10.37 11.29
N PRO A 281 -2.90 9.20 11.95
CA PRO A 281 -3.40 7.96 11.35
C PRO A 281 -4.93 7.93 11.33
N HIS A 282 -5.50 7.02 10.54
CA HIS A 282 -6.93 6.67 10.69
C HIS A 282 -7.20 6.04 12.05
N ASN A 283 -8.38 6.33 12.61
CA ASN A 283 -8.85 5.74 13.87
C ASN A 283 -9.69 4.50 13.63
N ASP A 284 -9.12 3.54 12.91
CA ASP A 284 -9.68 2.21 12.75
C ASP A 284 -8.59 1.16 13.03
N ARG A 285 -8.99 -0.11 13.05
CA ARG A 285 -8.05 -1.21 13.36
C ARG A 285 -6.83 -1.23 12.45
N ILE A 286 -7.01 -0.89 11.17
CA ILE A 286 -5.95 -0.91 10.16
C ILE A 286 -5.02 0.29 10.38
N GLY A 287 -5.60 1.48 10.54
CA GLY A 287 -4.88 2.71 10.85
C GLY A 287 -4.07 2.60 12.15
N HIS A 288 -4.59 1.92 13.18
CA HIS A 288 -3.84 1.68 14.43
C HIS A 288 -2.60 0.81 14.23
N GLY A 289 -2.71 -0.26 13.43
CA GLY A 289 -1.56 -1.12 13.10
C GLY A 289 -0.48 -0.35 12.33
N ALA A 290 -0.90 0.37 11.29
CA ALA A 290 -0.02 1.22 10.48
C ALA A 290 0.61 2.34 11.32
N ALA A 291 -0.15 2.97 12.22
CA ALA A 291 0.34 4.00 13.13
C ALA A 291 1.42 3.48 14.09
N ARG A 292 1.25 2.26 14.61
CA ARG A 292 2.21 1.64 15.51
C ARG A 292 3.53 1.37 14.80
N GLU A 293 3.49 0.77 13.60
CA GLU A 293 4.71 0.56 12.80
C GLU A 293 5.36 1.90 12.42
N ALA A 294 4.57 2.87 11.95
CA ALA A 294 5.03 4.21 11.62
C ALA A 294 5.70 4.90 12.82
N GLY A 295 5.09 4.85 14.01
CA GLY A 295 5.66 5.40 15.24
C GLY A 295 6.98 4.74 15.61
N GLN A 296 7.07 3.41 15.49
CA GLN A 296 8.30 2.66 15.73
C GLN A 296 9.42 3.07 14.76
N LEU A 297 9.13 3.15 13.46
CA LEU A 297 10.09 3.62 12.45
C LEU A 297 10.57 5.06 12.70
N ALA A 298 9.68 5.93 13.18
CA ALA A 298 10.04 7.30 13.56
C ALA A 298 11.00 7.31 14.77
N ILE A 299 10.75 6.47 15.77
CA ILE A 299 11.61 6.33 16.95
C ILE A 299 12.98 5.76 16.58
N GLU A 300 13.01 4.72 15.74
CA GLU A 300 14.25 4.13 15.22
C GLU A 300 15.09 5.13 14.42
N ALA A 301 14.44 6.08 13.73
CA ALA A 301 15.12 7.17 13.04
C ALA A 301 15.70 8.24 13.99
N GLY A 302 15.36 8.23 15.29
CA GLY A 302 15.85 9.16 16.30
C GLY A 302 14.83 10.20 16.79
N LEU A 303 13.55 10.07 16.44
CA LEU A 303 12.49 10.94 16.96
C LEU A 303 11.97 10.43 18.32
N SER A 304 11.36 11.30 19.11
CA SER A 304 10.91 10.97 20.46
C SER A 304 9.62 11.70 20.83
N VAL A 305 8.67 10.93 21.36
CA VAL A 305 7.44 11.47 21.93
C VAL A 305 7.75 12.29 23.17
N ARG A 306 8.65 11.80 24.04
CA ARG A 306 9.03 12.48 25.28
C ARG A 306 9.76 13.80 25.02
N ALA A 307 10.58 13.85 23.98
CA ALA A 307 11.29 15.08 23.59
C ALA A 307 10.44 16.01 22.71
N GLY A 308 9.19 15.65 22.40
CA GLY A 308 8.30 16.45 21.55
C GLY A 308 8.66 16.51 20.07
N THR A 309 9.64 15.71 19.61
CA THR A 309 10.03 15.65 18.18
C THR A 309 9.14 14.69 17.37
N LEU A 310 8.34 13.87 18.05
CA LEU A 310 7.28 13.05 17.46
C LEU A 310 5.95 13.30 18.20
N ALA A 311 4.90 13.66 17.48
CA ALA A 311 3.54 13.73 17.98
C ALA A 311 2.65 12.75 17.21
N ILE A 312 1.80 12.02 17.94
CA ILE A 312 0.79 11.13 17.35
C ILE A 312 -0.58 11.70 17.74
N VAL A 313 -1.32 12.19 16.74
CA VAL A 313 -2.61 12.85 16.94
C VAL A 313 -3.72 11.83 17.03
N ARG A 314 -4.53 11.93 18.09
CA ARG A 314 -5.79 11.20 18.25
C ARG A 314 -6.95 12.19 18.10
N HIS A 315 -7.69 12.10 17.01
CA HIS A 315 -8.75 13.04 16.68
C HIS A 315 -10.17 12.53 17.01
N GLY A 316 -10.32 11.29 17.48
CA GLY A 316 -11.58 10.74 18.00
C GLY A 316 -12.56 10.20 16.95
N GLU A 317 -12.55 10.75 15.74
CA GLU A 317 -13.36 10.25 14.61
C GLU A 317 -12.64 9.18 13.79
N LYS A 318 -13.33 8.59 12.82
CA LYS A 318 -12.77 7.57 11.91
C LYS A 318 -11.53 8.03 11.15
N ASP A 319 -11.59 9.22 10.56
CA ASP A 319 -10.48 9.84 9.81
C ASP A 319 -10.39 11.34 10.13
N LEU A 320 -9.30 11.98 9.69
CA LEU A 320 -9.02 13.38 10.03
C LEU A 320 -10.06 14.32 9.40
N ASN A 321 -10.51 14.04 8.17
CA ASN A 321 -11.55 14.84 7.52
C ASN A 321 -12.88 14.79 8.28
N ASP A 322 -13.30 13.62 8.75
CA ASP A 322 -14.52 13.49 9.56
C ASP A 322 -14.37 14.22 10.91
N ALA A 323 -13.21 14.14 11.56
CA ALA A 323 -12.92 14.91 12.77
C ALA A 323 -13.03 16.41 12.53
N TRP A 324 -12.41 16.90 11.46
CA TRP A 324 -12.43 18.31 11.07
C TRP A 324 -13.86 18.82 10.83
N ARG A 325 -14.68 18.03 10.13
CA ARG A 325 -16.09 18.36 9.88
C ARG A 325 -16.93 18.42 11.15
N ARG A 326 -16.54 17.66 12.19
CA ARG A 326 -17.17 17.68 13.52
C ARG A 326 -16.57 18.69 14.48
N GLY A 327 -15.72 19.60 13.98
CA GLY A 327 -15.18 20.71 14.77
C GLY A 327 -13.84 20.43 15.45
N TRP A 328 -13.24 19.26 15.27
CA TRP A 328 -11.88 19.02 15.76
C TRP A 328 -10.91 19.99 15.08
N ARG A 329 -10.02 20.60 15.87
CA ARG A 329 -8.94 21.46 15.39
C ARG A 329 -7.64 21.03 16.08
N PRO A 330 -6.49 21.18 15.41
CA PRO A 330 -5.22 20.85 16.04
C PRO A 330 -4.99 21.74 17.27
N PRO A 331 -4.38 21.20 18.33
CA PRO A 331 -3.95 22.02 19.46
C PRO A 331 -2.93 23.06 18.97
N ALA A 332 -3.01 24.26 19.55
CA ALA A 332 -2.11 25.38 19.26
C ALA A 332 -0.64 25.02 19.55
#